data_AF-A0A2D6PCU8-F1
#
_entry.id   AF-A0A2D6PCU8-F1
#
_cell.length_a   1.000
_cell.length_b   1.000
_cell.length_c   1.000
_cell.angle_alpha   90.00
_cell.angle_beta   90.00
_cell.angle_gamma   90.00
#
_symmetry.space_group_name_H-M   'P 1'
#
loop_
_entity.id
_entity.type
_entity.pdbx_description
1 polymer ?
#
loop_
_entity_poly.entity_id
_entity_poly.type
_entity_poly.pdbx_seq_one_letter_code
_entity_poly.pdbx_strand_id
1 'polypeptide(L)'
;MRKILILILGLILISGCIENQPEEEFCGSSGYESCNINSDCRTGGCSNQLCRSKSGDPIVSICDYKDCYDANKYNLDCSCVDSKCQWD
;
A
#
# COMPACT_ATOMS: atom_id res chain seq x y z
N MET A 1 -49.08 16.12 -15.20
CA MET A 1 -48.72 16.39 -13.78
C MET A 1 -48.32 15.13 -13.02
N ARG A 2 -49.10 14.03 -13.05
CA ARG A 2 -48.77 12.76 -12.35
C ARG A 2 -47.51 12.04 -12.84
N LYS A 3 -47.14 12.19 -14.13
CA LYS A 3 -45.88 11.66 -14.71
C LYS A 3 -44.62 12.40 -14.23
N ILE A 4 -44.75 13.69 -13.91
CA ILE A 4 -43.66 14.52 -13.37
C ILE A 4 -43.36 14.12 -11.91
N LEU A 5 -44.39 13.77 -11.13
CA LEU A 5 -44.24 13.29 -9.76
C LEU A 5 -43.46 11.95 -9.67
N ILE A 6 -43.65 11.05 -10.65
CA ILE A 6 -42.95 9.75 -10.73
C ILE A 6 -41.46 9.94 -11.07
N LEU A 7 -41.12 10.93 -11.90
CA LEU A 7 -39.73 11.23 -12.26
C LEU A 7 -38.94 11.81 -11.08
N ILE A 8 -39.58 12.61 -10.22
CA ILE A 8 -38.94 13.21 -9.04
C ILE A 8 -38.72 12.16 -7.94
N LEU A 9 -39.64 11.21 -7.77
CA LEU A 9 -39.48 10.08 -6.84
C LEU A 9 -38.37 9.09 -7.24
N GLY A 10 -38.08 8.97 -8.54
CA GLY A 10 -36.99 8.11 -9.04
C GLY A 10 -35.58 8.66 -8.79
N LEU A 11 -35.42 9.99 -8.76
CA LEU A 11 -34.12 10.66 -8.53
C LEU A 11 -33.67 10.65 -7.07
N ILE A 12 -34.60 10.49 -6.11
CA ILE A 12 -34.29 10.47 -4.68
C ILE A 12 -33.73 9.09 -4.25
N LEU A 13 -33.97 8.03 -5.03
CA LEU A 13 -33.54 6.66 -4.72
C LEU A 13 -32.08 6.34 -5.10
N ILE A 14 -31.38 7.23 -5.82
CA ILE A 14 -29.93 7.10 -6.08
C ILE A 14 -29.06 7.77 -5.01
N SER A 15 -29.65 8.30 -3.93
CA SER A 15 -28.91 8.72 -2.75
C SER A 15 -28.49 7.52 -1.86
N GLY A 16 -28.44 6.32 -2.41
CA GLY A 16 -27.83 5.16 -1.77
C GLY A 16 -26.33 5.38 -1.61
N CYS A 17 -25.83 5.11 -0.41
CA CYS A 17 -24.51 5.40 0.12
C CYS A 17 -23.37 5.34 -0.91
N ILE A 18 -22.76 6.50 -1.25
CA ILE A 18 -21.36 6.50 -1.71
C ILE A 18 -20.53 6.31 -0.45
N GLU A 19 -20.26 5.05 -0.12
CA GLU A 19 -19.30 4.70 0.92
C GLU A 19 -17.90 4.92 0.33
N ASN A 20 -17.33 6.11 0.57
CA ASN A 20 -15.92 6.34 0.33
C ASN A 20 -15.14 5.47 1.33
N GLN A 21 -14.79 4.25 0.93
CA GLN A 21 -13.77 3.49 1.64
C GLN A 21 -12.47 4.30 1.54
N PRO A 22 -11.83 4.67 2.65
CA PRO A 22 -10.51 5.29 2.58
C PRO A 22 -9.59 4.34 1.82
N GLU A 23 -8.83 4.85 0.85
CA GLU A 23 -7.79 4.06 0.21
C GLU A 23 -6.84 3.57 1.31
N GLU A 24 -6.74 2.25 1.48
CA GLU A 24 -5.89 1.64 2.49
C GLU A 24 -4.44 2.07 2.20
N GLU A 25 -3.73 2.67 3.16
CA GLU A 25 -2.34 3.10 2.98
C GLU A 25 -1.39 1.89 2.89
N PHE A 26 -0.23 2.08 2.24
CA PHE A 26 0.82 1.06 2.24
C PHE A 26 1.29 0.77 3.67
N CYS A 27 1.37 -0.51 4.03
CA CYS A 27 1.61 -0.93 5.41
C CYS A 27 2.91 -1.75 5.59
N GLY A 28 3.78 -1.75 4.58
CA GLY A 28 5.12 -2.33 4.69
C GLY A 28 6.05 -1.52 5.61
N SER A 29 7.22 -2.08 5.92
CA SER A 29 8.18 -1.44 6.82
C SER A 29 9.55 -1.27 6.18
N SER A 30 10.16 -0.10 6.39
CA SER A 30 11.54 0.18 6.04
C SER A 30 12.47 -0.31 7.16
N GLY A 31 13.51 -1.05 6.80
CA GLY A 31 14.51 -1.57 7.73
C GLY A 31 15.56 -0.53 8.12
N TYR A 32 15.71 0.52 7.31
CA TYR A 32 16.61 1.65 7.55
C TYR A 32 18.10 1.27 7.69
N GLU A 33 18.48 0.06 7.25
CA GLU A 33 19.89 -0.34 7.22
C GLU A 33 20.65 0.46 6.15
N SER A 34 21.95 0.65 6.37
CA SER A 34 22.79 1.46 5.48
C SER A 34 22.87 0.89 4.06
N CYS A 35 22.86 1.78 3.09
CA CYS A 35 23.05 1.51 1.67
C CYS A 35 23.78 2.68 1.00
N ASN A 36 24.33 2.45 -0.19
CA ASN A 36 24.91 3.48 -1.04
C ASN A 36 24.13 3.66 -2.34
N ILE A 37 23.56 2.58 -2.87
CA ILE A 37 22.79 2.57 -4.12
C ILE A 37 21.52 1.73 -3.97
N ASN A 38 20.51 1.96 -4.81
CA ASN A 38 19.24 1.23 -4.75
C ASN A 38 19.42 -0.29 -4.82
N SER A 39 20.40 -0.77 -5.59
CA SER A 39 20.68 -2.19 -5.71
C SER A 39 21.32 -2.80 -4.47
N ASP A 40 21.68 -2.03 -3.45
CA ASP A 40 22.06 -2.54 -2.12
C ASP A 40 20.82 -2.95 -1.29
N CYS A 41 19.63 -2.47 -1.67
CA CYS A 41 18.38 -2.76 -1.01
C CYS A 41 17.65 -3.92 -1.70
N ARG A 42 16.80 -4.61 -0.94
CA ARG A 42 15.93 -5.68 -1.42
C ARG A 42 14.64 -5.73 -0.61
N THR A 43 13.59 -6.22 -1.26
CA THR A 43 12.40 -6.68 -0.57
C THR A 43 12.71 -7.96 0.21
N GLY A 44 12.02 -8.14 1.33
CA GLY A 44 12.18 -9.28 2.20
C GLY A 44 11.02 -9.43 3.18
N GLY A 45 11.17 -10.34 4.14
CA GLY A 45 10.05 -10.84 4.91
C GLY A 45 9.28 -11.91 4.12
N CYS A 46 8.42 -12.64 4.82
CA CYS A 46 7.68 -13.77 4.27
C CYS A 46 6.66 -13.35 3.19
N SER A 47 6.15 -12.13 3.30
CA SER A 47 5.13 -11.55 2.41
C SER A 47 5.67 -10.36 1.61
N ASN A 48 7.01 -10.22 1.49
CA ASN A 48 7.70 -9.09 0.86
C ASN A 48 7.41 -7.71 1.48
N GLN A 49 6.96 -7.68 2.74
CA GLN A 49 6.54 -6.46 3.42
C GLN A 49 7.69 -5.59 3.95
N LEU A 50 8.93 -6.07 3.90
CA LEU A 50 10.11 -5.36 4.41
C LEU A 50 10.98 -4.84 3.26
N CYS A 51 11.36 -3.57 3.31
CA CYS A 51 12.45 -3.03 2.48
C CYS A 51 13.71 -2.93 3.32
N ARG A 52 14.79 -3.58 2.89
CA ARG A 52 15.96 -3.80 3.74
C ARG A 52 17.25 -3.98 2.96
N SER A 53 18.38 -3.82 3.63
CA SER A 53 19.69 -4.06 2.99
C SER A 53 19.90 -5.54 2.63
N LYS A 54 20.62 -5.78 1.53
CA LYS A 54 21.07 -7.12 1.10
C LYS A 54 22.13 -7.71 2.02
N SER A 55 22.94 -6.88 2.67
CA SER A 55 24.04 -7.32 3.55
C SER A 55 23.61 -7.57 5.00
N GLY A 56 22.37 -7.23 5.37
CA GLY A 56 21.85 -7.42 6.72
C GLY A 56 21.49 -8.87 7.06
N ASP A 57 21.43 -9.15 8.36
CA ASP A 57 21.08 -10.47 8.90
C ASP A 57 19.67 -10.91 8.47
N PRO A 58 19.40 -12.22 8.29
CA PRO A 58 18.05 -12.70 8.03
C PRO A 58 17.06 -12.22 9.11
N ILE A 59 15.94 -11.65 8.68
CA ILE A 59 14.84 -11.25 9.59
C ILE A 59 13.71 -12.24 9.36
N VAL A 60 13.25 -12.86 10.44
CA VAL A 60 12.04 -13.66 10.43
C VAL A 60 10.87 -12.72 10.67
N SER A 61 10.01 -12.58 9.66
CA SER A 61 8.71 -11.91 9.82
C SER A 61 7.62 -12.96 10.02
N ILE A 62 6.48 -12.54 10.57
CA ILE A 62 5.27 -13.36 10.54
C ILE A 62 4.87 -13.59 9.07
N CYS A 63 4.41 -14.80 8.76
CA CYS A 63 3.98 -15.23 7.43
C CYS A 63 2.48 -14.99 7.20
N ASP A 64 2.00 -13.80 7.57
CA ASP A 64 0.66 -13.35 7.25
C ASP A 64 0.74 -12.39 6.06
N TYR A 65 -0.16 -12.58 5.10
CA TYR A 65 -0.30 -11.68 3.97
C TYR A 65 -1.39 -10.64 4.26
N LYS A 66 -1.12 -9.39 3.88
CA LYS A 66 -2.08 -8.28 3.85
C LYS A 66 -2.02 -7.64 2.47
N ASP A 67 -3.15 -7.18 1.97
CA ASP A 67 -3.21 -6.54 0.65
C ASP A 67 -2.35 -5.28 0.56
N CYS A 68 -2.24 -4.52 1.66
CA CYS A 68 -1.39 -3.34 1.78
C CYS A 68 0.13 -3.62 1.78
N TYR A 69 0.57 -4.88 1.67
CA TYR A 69 1.99 -5.24 1.46
C TYR A 69 2.42 -5.24 0.00
N ASP A 70 1.47 -5.20 -0.95
CA ASP A 70 1.81 -5.15 -2.37
C ASP A 70 2.26 -3.74 -2.77
N ALA A 71 3.56 -3.49 -2.65
CA ALA A 71 4.18 -2.20 -2.97
C ALA A 71 3.84 -1.70 -4.39
N ASN A 72 3.60 -2.59 -5.35
CA ASN A 72 3.23 -2.21 -6.72
C ASN A 72 1.86 -1.51 -6.78
N LYS A 73 0.91 -1.86 -5.90
CA LYS A 73 -0.39 -1.16 -5.81
C LYS A 73 -0.22 0.30 -5.39
N TYR A 74 0.90 0.63 -4.75
CA TYR A 74 1.21 1.95 -4.22
C TYR A 74 2.31 2.68 -5.01
N ASN A 75 2.81 2.07 -6.09
CA ASN A 75 3.95 2.57 -6.88
C ASN A 75 5.21 2.82 -6.03
N LEU A 76 5.46 1.95 -5.05
CA LEU A 76 6.64 2.01 -4.19
C LEU A 76 7.67 0.98 -4.62
N ASP A 77 8.94 1.37 -4.57
CA ASP A 77 10.10 0.51 -4.74
C ASP A 77 10.94 0.47 -3.45
N CYS A 78 11.69 -0.62 -3.27
CA CYS A 78 12.66 -0.68 -2.17
C CYS A 78 14.00 -0.07 -2.61
N SER A 79 14.26 1.16 -2.17
CA SER A 79 15.32 2.03 -2.68
C SER A 79 16.26 2.53 -1.57
N CYS A 80 17.38 3.12 -1.97
CA CYS A 80 18.33 3.74 -1.06
C CYS A 80 18.06 5.24 -0.95
N VAL A 81 17.38 5.65 0.12
CA VAL A 81 17.02 7.05 0.40
C VAL A 81 17.76 7.51 1.64
N ASP A 82 18.44 8.65 1.57
CA ASP A 82 19.26 9.20 2.66
C ASP A 82 20.24 8.16 3.27
N SER A 83 20.89 7.39 2.40
CA SER A 83 21.82 6.31 2.74
C SER A 83 21.20 5.18 3.58
N LYS A 84 19.87 4.99 3.49
CA LYS A 84 19.12 3.95 4.19
C LYS A 84 18.13 3.25 3.26
N CYS A 85 17.95 1.95 3.43
CA CYS A 85 16.94 1.21 2.68
C CYS A 85 15.53 1.55 3.16
N GLN A 86 14.72 2.09 2.24
CA GLN A 86 13.37 2.59 2.50
C GLN A 86 12.44 2.27 1.33
N TRP A 87 11.15 2.18 1.61
CA TRP A 87 10.12 2.25 0.57
C TRP A 87 10.01 3.70 0.07
N ASP A 88 10.12 3.91 -1.24
CA ASP A 88 10.07 5.20 -1.94
C ASP A 88 9.35 5.08 -3.29
#